data_AF-A0A444LBW5-F1
#
_entry.id   AF-A0A444LBW5-F1
#
_cell.length_a   1.000
_cell.length_b   1.000
_cell.length_c   1.000
_cell.angle_alpha   90.00
_cell.angle_beta   90.00
_cell.angle_gamma   90.00
#
_symmetry.space_group_name_H-M   'P 1'
#
loop_
_entity.id
_entity.type
_entity.pdbx_description
1 polymer ?
#
loop_
_entity_poly.entity_id
_entity_poly.type
_entity_poly.pdbx_seq_one_letter_code
_entity_poly.pdbx_strand_id
1 'polypeptide(L)'
;MGEISLIKVDEGLADFVHQQIENGAFGSESEVIEAALRLLQEQDQDAIEAIRAAIAEGEASGEPQPFDFDEFLAEMRRKHIDQAGRAADLLHP
;
A
#
# COMPACT_ATOMS: atom_id res chain seq x y z
N MET A 1 -21.80 -1.21 22.29
CA MET A 1 -21.81 -0.62 20.95
C MET A 1 -21.42 0.83 21.09
N GLY A 2 -20.47 1.31 20.29
CA GLY A 2 -20.25 2.75 20.17
C GLY A 2 -21.46 3.37 19.47
N GLU A 3 -21.82 4.60 19.82
CA GLU A 3 -22.96 5.29 19.22
C GLU A 3 -22.44 6.50 18.46
N ILE A 4 -22.73 6.56 17.15
CA ILE A 4 -22.55 7.76 16.32
C ILE A 4 -23.95 8.24 15.96
N SER A 5 -24.35 9.39 16.51
CA SER A 5 -25.75 9.82 16.47
C SER A 5 -26.13 10.66 15.25
N LEU A 6 -25.19 11.38 14.61
CA LEU A 6 -25.46 12.15 13.40
C LEU A 6 -24.17 12.45 12.62
N ILE A 7 -24.15 12.08 11.34
CA ILE A 7 -23.11 12.45 10.37
C ILE A 7 -23.76 13.24 9.23
N LYS A 8 -23.10 14.30 8.77
CA LYS A 8 -23.45 14.99 7.53
C LYS A 8 -22.41 14.65 6.48
N VAL A 9 -22.86 14.21 5.31
CA VAL A 9 -22.05 13.95 4.14
C VAL A 9 -22.50 14.86 2.99
N ASP A 10 -21.71 14.95 1.94
CA ASP A 10 -22.14 15.60 0.70
C ASP A 10 -23.17 14.73 -0.06
N GLU A 11 -23.82 15.36 -1.04
CA GLU A 11 -24.89 14.74 -1.84
C GLU A 11 -24.42 13.50 -2.59
N GLY A 12 -23.19 13.48 -3.12
CA GLY A 12 -22.67 12.32 -3.85
C GLY A 12 -22.47 11.10 -2.96
N LEU A 13 -22.01 11.31 -1.72
CA LEU A 13 -21.91 10.23 -0.73
C LEU A 13 -23.29 9.75 -0.26
N ALA A 14 -24.26 10.65 -0.10
CA ALA A 14 -25.63 10.27 0.23
C ALA A 14 -26.24 9.38 -0.88
N ASP A 15 -26.11 9.79 -2.14
CA ASP A 15 -26.57 9.03 -3.31
C ASP A 15 -25.89 7.65 -3.39
N PHE A 16 -24.59 7.60 -3.13
CA PHE A 16 -23.86 6.33 -3.08
C PHE A 16 -24.42 5.38 -2.01
N VAL A 17 -24.64 5.86 -0.78
CA VAL A 17 -25.21 5.05 0.30
C VAL A 17 -26.61 4.54 -0.09
N HIS A 18 -27.45 5.39 -0.66
CA HIS A 18 -28.78 5.00 -1.13
C HIS A 18 -28.71 3.92 -2.21
N GLN A 19 -27.84 4.08 -3.21
CA GLN A 19 -27.67 3.09 -4.27
C GLN A 19 -27.24 1.71 -3.75
N GLN A 20 -26.37 1.69 -2.72
CA GLN A 20 -25.89 0.46 -2.07
C GLN A 20 -26.97 -0.26 -1.25
N ILE A 21 -28.03 0.45 -0.85
CA ILE A 21 -29.20 -0.14 -0.20
C ILE A 21 -30.20 -0.60 -1.27
N GLU A 22 -30.48 0.23 -2.27
CA GLU A 22 -31.42 -0.06 -3.35
C GLU A 22 -31.01 -1.28 -4.18
N ASN A 23 -29.71 -1.48 -4.40
CA ASN A 23 -29.19 -2.65 -5.11
C ASN A 23 -29.16 -3.93 -4.24
N GLY A 24 -29.54 -3.83 -2.97
CA GLY A 24 -29.62 -4.93 -2.01
C GLY A 24 -28.27 -5.40 -1.47
N ALA A 25 -27.18 -4.63 -1.67
CA ALA A 25 -25.88 -4.96 -1.10
C ALA A 25 -25.85 -4.78 0.42
N PHE A 26 -26.65 -3.85 0.96
CA PHE A 26 -26.75 -3.56 2.40
C PHE A 26 -28.21 -3.31 2.82
N GLY A 27 -28.53 -3.59 4.09
CA GLY A 27 -29.89 -3.45 4.63
C GLY A 27 -30.18 -2.10 5.30
N SER A 28 -29.17 -1.26 5.53
CA SER A 28 -29.34 0.07 6.14
C SER A 28 -28.16 1.00 5.88
N GLU A 29 -28.34 2.31 6.07
CA GLU A 29 -27.24 3.28 5.96
C GLU A 29 -26.13 2.99 6.98
N SER A 30 -26.51 2.60 8.20
CA SER A 30 -25.56 2.25 9.27
C SER A 30 -24.67 1.08 8.85
N GLU A 31 -25.21 0.07 8.18
CA GLU A 31 -24.45 -1.08 7.71
C GLU A 31 -23.43 -0.71 6.62
N VAL A 32 -23.81 0.18 5.70
CA VAL A 32 -22.91 0.74 4.68
C VAL A 32 -21.77 1.50 5.34
N ILE A 33 -22.09 2.37 6.32
CA ILE A 33 -21.11 3.19 7.03
C ILE A 33 -20.16 2.31 7.86
N GLU A 34 -20.68 1.29 8.56
CA GLU A 34 -19.86 0.34 9.31
C GLU A 34 -18.89 -0.42 8.41
N ALA A 35 -19.36 -0.89 7.24
CA ALA A 35 -18.51 -1.57 6.27
C ALA A 35 -17.43 -0.64 5.71
N ALA A 36 -17.78 0.61 5.38
CA ALA A 36 -16.83 1.61 4.88
C ALA A 36 -15.75 1.96 5.93
N LEU A 37 -16.15 2.14 7.18
CA LEU A 37 -15.22 2.44 8.28
C LEU A 37 -14.32 1.25 8.59
N ARG A 38 -14.84 0.02 8.51
CA ARG A 38 -14.03 -1.19 8.67
C ARG A 38 -12.97 -1.29 7.58
N LEU A 39 -13.34 -1.07 6.32
CA LEU A 39 -12.40 -1.06 5.20
C LEU A 39 -11.29 -0.02 5.39
N LEU A 40 -11.66 1.20 5.81
CA LEU A 40 -10.68 2.26 6.10
C LEU A 40 -9.72 1.84 7.21
N GLN A 41 -10.25 1.27 8.30
CA GLN A 41 -9.45 0.81 9.42
C GLN A 41 -8.49 -0.33 9.02
N GLU A 42 -8.95 -1.28 8.22
CA GLU A 42 -8.13 -2.38 7.69
C GLU A 42 -6.98 -1.84 6.81
N GLN A 43 -7.27 -0.91 5.89
CA GLN A 43 -6.25 -0.29 5.03
C GLN A 43 -5.18 0.45 5.84
N ASP A 44 -5.59 1.25 6.83
CA ASP A 44 -4.67 1.97 7.69
C ASP A 44 -3.80 1.02 8.52
N GLN A 45 -4.39 -0.09 9.01
CA GLN A 45 -3.67 -1.10 9.78
C GLN A 45 -2.65 -1.86 8.92
N ASP A 46 -3.05 -2.33 7.75
CA ASP A 46 -2.18 -3.10 6.86
C ASP A 46 -0.96 -2.29 6.41
N ALA A 47 -1.15 -1.01 6.08
CA ALA A 47 -0.05 -0.12 5.70
C ALA A 47 0.94 0.09 6.85
N ILE A 48 0.43 0.32 8.07
CA ILE A 48 1.27 0.51 9.26
C ILE A 48 2.01 -0.78 9.61
N GLU A 49 1.36 -1.94 9.54
CA GLU A 49 2.00 -3.22 9.80
C GLU A 49 3.08 -3.56 8.77
N ALA A 50 2.86 -3.26 7.49
CA ALA A 50 3.87 -3.41 6.45
C ALA A 50 5.12 -2.55 6.73
N ILE A 51 4.94 -1.30 7.17
CA ILE A 51 6.05 -0.42 7.55
C ILE A 51 6.78 -0.98 8.78
N ARG A 52 6.05 -1.41 9.81
CA ARG A 52 6.64 -2.01 11.03
C ARG A 52 7.46 -3.25 10.69
N ALA A 53 6.95 -4.11 9.82
CA ALA A 53 7.64 -5.31 9.37
C ALA A 53 8.94 -4.95 8.62
N ALA A 54 8.92 -3.98 7.71
CA ALA A 54 10.11 -3.54 6.98
C ALA A 54 11.17 -2.92 7.90
N ILE A 55 10.76 -2.17 8.93
CA ILE A 55 11.68 -1.64 9.95
C ILE A 55 12.30 -2.80 10.74
N ALA A 56 11.50 -3.75 11.23
CA ALA A 56 11.99 -4.89 11.98
C ALA A 56 12.95 -5.77 11.16
N GLU A 57 12.67 -5.96 9.86
CA GLU A 57 13.58 -6.62 8.92
C GLU A 57 14.92 -5.86 8.81
N GLY A 58 14.86 -4.53 8.66
CA GLY A 58 16.05 -3.68 8.63
C GLY A 58 16.87 -3.75 9.92
N GLU A 59 16.23 -3.70 11.09
CA GLU A 59 16.89 -3.84 12.39
C GLU A 59 17.52 -5.23 12.59
N ALA A 60 16.87 -6.28 12.08
CA ALA A 60 17.38 -7.65 12.12
C ALA A 60 18.47 -7.92 11.07
N SER A 61 18.68 -7.01 10.10
CA SER A 61 19.64 -7.20 9.00
C SER A 61 21.12 -7.11 9.42
N GLY A 62 21.38 -6.69 10.67
CA GLY A 62 22.71 -6.60 11.25
C GLY A 62 23.14 -5.16 11.53
N GLU A 63 24.41 -4.98 11.90
CA GLU A 63 24.94 -3.67 12.25
C GLU A 63 25.04 -2.75 11.03
N PRO A 64 24.54 -1.50 11.11
CA PRO A 64 24.64 -0.55 10.03
C PRO A 64 26.11 -0.27 9.68
N GLN A 65 26.41 -0.26 8.39
CA GLN A 65 27.74 0.02 7.87
C GLN A 65 27.79 1.44 7.28
N PRO A 66 28.97 2.08 7.24
CA PRO A 66 29.16 3.32 6.48
C PRO A 66 28.72 3.15 5.01
N PHE A 67 28.05 4.14 4.46
CA PHE A 67 27.49 4.10 3.10
C PHE A 67 28.08 5.20 2.22
N ASP A 68 28.78 4.81 1.15
CA ASP A 68 29.29 5.70 0.11
C ASP A 68 28.38 5.64 -1.12
N PHE A 69 27.72 6.77 -1.42
CA PHE A 69 26.78 6.87 -2.54
C PHE A 69 27.46 6.74 -3.90
N ASP A 70 28.67 7.29 -4.06
CA ASP A 70 29.38 7.31 -5.34
C ASP A 70 29.92 5.91 -5.69
N GLU A 71 30.48 5.21 -4.70
CA GLU A 71 30.92 3.82 -4.84
C GLU A 71 29.75 2.89 -5.18
N PHE A 72 28.64 3.00 -4.45
CA PHE A 72 27.43 2.21 -4.69
C PHE A 72 26.90 2.40 -6.11
N LEU A 73 26.76 3.66 -6.58
CA LEU A 73 26.28 3.93 -7.94
C LEU A 73 27.24 3.46 -9.03
N ALA A 74 28.55 3.53 -8.79
CA ALA A 74 29.54 2.96 -9.70
C ALA A 74 29.41 1.44 -9.79
N GLU A 75 29.22 0.76 -8.65
CA GLU A 75 29.01 -0.68 -8.59
C GLU A 75 27.72 -1.10 -9.30
N MET A 76 26.59 -0.45 -9.00
CA MET A 76 25.29 -0.77 -9.60
C MET A 76 25.29 -0.56 -11.11
N ARG A 77 25.96 0.50 -11.60
CA ARG A 77 26.17 0.73 -13.03
C ARG A 77 26.99 -0.40 -13.65
N ARG A 78 28.11 -0.79 -13.05
CA ARG A 78 28.91 -1.94 -13.53
C ARG A 78 28.08 -3.22 -13.57
N LYS A 79 27.30 -3.51 -12.53
CA LYS A 79 26.48 -4.72 -12.41
C LYS A 79 25.39 -4.83 -13.47
N HIS A 80 24.74 -3.71 -13.82
CA HIS A 80 23.60 -3.70 -14.74
C HIS A 80 23.94 -3.29 -16.19
N ILE A 81 25.03 -2.54 -16.43
CA ILE A 81 25.54 -2.28 -17.80
C ILE A 81 26.03 -3.59 -18.44
N ASP A 82 26.60 -4.51 -17.66
CA ASP A 82 27.02 -5.85 -18.10
C ASP A 82 25.86 -6.77 -18.51
N GLN A 83 24.65 -6.59 -17.95
CA GLN A 83 23.48 -7.38 -18.33
C GLN A 83 22.90 -6.93 -19.68
N ALA A 84 23.02 -5.64 -20.03
CA ALA A 84 22.65 -5.15 -21.36
C ALA A 84 23.63 -5.64 -22.45
N GLY A 85 24.92 -5.79 -22.12
CA GLY A 85 25.92 -6.38 -23.01
C GLY A 85 25.73 -7.88 -23.24
N ARG A 86 25.50 -8.66 -22.17
CA ARG A 86 25.28 -10.12 -22.28
C ARG A 86 24.01 -10.50 -23.06
N ALA A 87 22.97 -9.67 -23.04
CA ALA A 87 21.78 -9.88 -23.86
C ALA A 87 22.02 -9.64 -25.36
N ALA A 88 22.99 -8.78 -25.72
CA ALA A 88 23.36 -8.51 -27.10
C ALA A 88 24.26 -9.61 -27.70
N ASP A 89 25.16 -10.19 -26.89
CA ASP A 89 26.05 -11.30 -27.33
C ASP A 89 25.32 -12.63 -27.55
N LEU A 90 24.11 -12.80 -27.00
CA LEU A 90 23.25 -13.97 -27.24
C LEU A 90 22.43 -13.87 -28.54
N LEU A 91 22.58 -12.79 -29.31
CA LEU A 91 21.84 -12.55 -30.56
C LEU A 91 22.74 -12.49 -31.82
N HIS A 92 23.97 -12.99 -31.76
CA HIS A 92 24.82 -13.19 -32.92
C HIS A 92 25.39 -14.62 -32.94
N PRO A 93 25.00 -15.47 -33.91
CA PRO A 93 25.56 -16.82 -34.10
C PRO A 93 26.96 -16.79 -34.73
#